data_AF-A0A9W4RU99-F1
#
_entry.id   AF-A0A9W4RU99-F1
#
_cell.length_a   1.000
_cell.length_b   1.000
_cell.length_c   1.000
_cell.angle_alpha   90.00
_cell.angle_beta   90.00
_cell.angle_gamma   90.00
#
_symmetry.space_group_name_H-M   'P 1'
#
loop_
_entity.id
_entity.type
_entity.pdbx_description
1 polymer ?
#
loop_
_entity_poly.entity_id
_entity_poly.type
_entity_poly.pdbx_seq_one_letter_code
_entity_poly.pdbx_strand_id
1 'polypeptide(L)'
;MSFRKKNVVLGQQARGTVRKAGVKKQEVSPAVGVRPSPLDGRFTTSTGTGSLDQLLAGHAGLPLGSSILVEEAGTTDFAGVLLKYYGAEGLVQGHEVHVLGLTEAWKGELPGLGKTSSSLRGQPASVSNEKMKIAWRYETLNGNKTGTDATQGNANMTDSFCHQFDLSKRLQPSDIKGRLDTTLCCPAMTCSQSPGGADVPSPLDTFIANLSAKLRSSAPDAIHRVLVPSLLSPAIYGPSVCRPQDALQFLHGLRALLRQYSGSLTAVISISTSLYPRSSGLTRWMELLCDSVLELLPLQRKVHIQPNIKSEDVVQGMLKVHSLPVYHERGGGLEGGSSQENLSFRLSSSSGLIFKPYSLPPMLDGDDDTGSNEARKKEEKLDF
;
A
#
# COMPACT_ATOMS: atom_id res chain seq x y z
N MET A 1 -8.42 -17.06 63.24
CA MET A 1 -9.29 -17.99 62.50
C MET A 1 -8.72 -18.17 61.10
N SER A 2 -8.03 -19.29 60.85
CA SER A 2 -7.42 -19.61 59.56
C SER A 2 -8.45 -20.32 58.68
N PHE A 3 -8.85 -19.70 57.56
CA PHE A 3 -9.76 -20.30 56.59
C PHE A 3 -8.97 -21.16 55.61
N ARG A 4 -9.02 -22.50 55.77
CA ARG A 4 -8.54 -23.44 54.76
C ARG A 4 -9.58 -23.59 53.64
N LYS A 5 -9.19 -23.22 52.42
CA LYS A 5 -9.97 -23.45 51.19
C LYS A 5 -9.89 -24.93 50.81
N LYS A 6 -11.00 -25.67 50.89
CA LYS A 6 -11.12 -27.02 50.30
C LYS A 6 -11.58 -26.85 48.85
N ASN A 7 -10.77 -27.26 47.89
CA ASN A 7 -11.22 -27.39 46.50
C ASN A 7 -12.03 -28.69 46.37
N VAL A 8 -13.33 -28.56 46.11
CA VAL A 8 -14.18 -29.68 45.70
C VAL A 8 -14.16 -29.75 44.18
N VAL A 9 -13.61 -30.83 43.64
CA VAL A 9 -13.70 -31.15 42.20
C VAL A 9 -15.05 -31.81 41.97
N LEU A 10 -15.98 -31.09 41.31
CA LEU A 10 -17.24 -31.66 40.84
C LEU A 10 -16.95 -32.44 39.55
N GLY A 11 -16.82 -33.76 39.67
CA GLY A 11 -16.86 -34.66 38.53
C GLY A 11 -18.29 -34.76 38.00
N GLN A 12 -18.51 -34.40 36.74
CA GLN A 12 -19.83 -34.53 36.11
C GLN A 12 -19.92 -35.87 35.37
N GLN A 13 -20.78 -36.73 35.93
CA GLN A 13 -21.13 -38.05 35.44
C GLN A 13 -21.79 -38.00 34.06
N ALA A 14 -21.55 -39.05 33.29
CA ALA A 14 -22.18 -39.35 32.02
C ALA A 14 -23.72 -39.40 32.15
N ARG A 15 -24.41 -38.58 31.37
CA ARG A 15 -25.83 -38.77 31.06
C ARG A 15 -26.01 -38.55 29.56
N GLY A 16 -26.42 -39.62 28.89
CA GLY A 16 -26.63 -39.64 27.45
C GLY A 16 -27.67 -38.61 27.02
N THR A 17 -27.25 -37.73 26.12
CA THR A 17 -28.12 -36.95 25.24
C THR A 17 -27.47 -36.92 23.86
N VAL A 18 -28.32 -37.16 22.86
CA VAL A 18 -28.07 -37.24 21.42
C VAL A 18 -26.83 -36.45 20.96
N ARG A 19 -25.83 -37.17 20.44
CA ARG A 19 -24.73 -36.58 19.66
C ARG A 19 -25.34 -35.90 18.43
N LYS A 20 -25.64 -34.60 18.51
CA LYS A 20 -25.63 -33.75 17.32
C LYS A 20 -24.20 -33.82 16.78
N ALA A 21 -24.07 -34.36 15.57
CA ALA A 21 -22.82 -34.37 14.85
C ALA A 21 -22.21 -32.96 14.93
N GLY A 22 -21.03 -32.85 15.53
CA GLY A 22 -20.26 -31.63 15.49
C GLY A 22 -20.08 -31.27 14.02
N VAL A 23 -20.70 -30.18 13.60
CA VAL A 23 -20.31 -29.49 12.37
C VAL A 23 -18.83 -29.23 12.55
N LYS A 24 -17.99 -29.98 11.82
CA LYS A 24 -16.58 -29.67 11.71
C LYS A 24 -16.54 -28.19 11.32
N LYS A 25 -15.99 -27.34 12.19
CA LYS A 25 -15.70 -25.95 11.86
C LYS A 25 -14.70 -26.04 10.72
N GLN A 26 -15.22 -26.01 9.49
CA GLN A 26 -14.42 -26.01 8.29
C GLN A 26 -13.63 -24.71 8.41
N GLU A 27 -12.33 -24.81 8.73
CA GLU A 27 -11.42 -23.69 8.60
C GLU A 27 -11.46 -23.33 7.12
N VAL A 28 -12.33 -22.36 6.78
CA VAL A 28 -12.34 -21.74 5.48
C VAL A 28 -11.01 -21.00 5.43
N SER A 29 -10.06 -21.58 4.71
CA SER A 29 -8.81 -20.90 4.37
C SER A 29 -9.18 -19.56 3.72
N PRO A 30 -8.59 -18.44 4.14
CA PRO A 30 -8.87 -17.16 3.53
C PRO A 30 -8.57 -17.23 2.03
N ALA A 31 -9.25 -16.40 1.24
CA ALA A 31 -8.96 -16.27 -0.18
C ALA A 31 -7.47 -15.97 -0.41
N VAL A 32 -6.93 -16.38 -1.55
CA VAL A 32 -5.55 -16.08 -1.93
C VAL A 32 -5.32 -14.56 -1.83
N GLY A 33 -4.16 -14.13 -1.33
CA GLY A 33 -3.87 -12.70 -1.18
C GLY A 33 -4.62 -12.00 -0.03
N VAL A 34 -5.35 -12.75 0.80
CA VAL A 34 -6.07 -12.24 1.98
C VAL A 34 -5.51 -12.86 3.26
N ARG A 35 -5.29 -12.02 4.27
CA ARG A 35 -4.88 -12.47 5.62
C ARG A 35 -5.62 -11.73 6.72
N PRO A 36 -5.83 -12.35 7.89
CA PRO A 36 -6.34 -11.64 9.05
C PRO A 36 -5.32 -10.60 9.52
N SER A 37 -5.83 -9.42 9.87
CA SER A 37 -5.06 -8.32 10.44
C SER A 37 -4.45 -8.75 11.79
N PRO A 38 -3.18 -8.43 12.05
CA PRO A 38 -2.58 -8.72 13.35
C PRO A 38 -3.15 -7.85 14.48
N LEU A 39 -3.83 -6.73 14.15
CA LEU A 39 -4.39 -5.82 15.15
C LEU A 39 -5.74 -6.32 15.68
N ASP A 40 -6.68 -6.68 14.79
CA ASP A 40 -8.06 -7.02 15.17
C ASP A 40 -8.67 -8.22 14.42
N GLY A 41 -7.87 -8.94 13.63
CA GLY A 41 -8.30 -10.15 12.92
C GLY A 41 -9.15 -9.92 11.67
N ARG A 42 -9.49 -8.68 11.32
CA ARG A 42 -10.23 -8.38 10.07
C ARG A 42 -9.42 -8.76 8.85
N PHE A 43 -10.09 -9.21 7.79
CA PHE A 43 -9.38 -9.56 6.56
C PHE A 43 -8.79 -8.33 5.88
N THR A 44 -7.54 -8.48 5.45
CA THR A 44 -6.74 -7.45 4.78
C THR A 44 -6.13 -8.03 3.52
N THR A 45 -5.84 -7.16 2.56
CA THR A 45 -5.12 -7.51 1.35
C THR A 45 -3.96 -6.54 1.11
N SER A 46 -2.91 -6.98 0.43
CA SER A 46 -1.75 -6.12 0.19
C SER A 46 -2.08 -5.00 -0.79
N THR A 47 -1.47 -3.84 -0.57
CA THR A 47 -1.48 -2.72 -1.50
C THR A 47 -0.53 -2.90 -2.68
N GLY A 48 0.25 -3.99 -2.73
CA GLY A 48 1.36 -4.18 -3.67
C GLY A 48 2.61 -3.37 -3.31
N THR A 49 2.55 -2.58 -2.23
CA THR A 49 3.65 -1.79 -1.69
C THR A 49 3.83 -2.16 -0.21
N GLY A 50 4.75 -3.08 0.09
CA GLY A 50 4.90 -3.60 1.46
C GLY A 50 5.19 -2.53 2.53
N SER A 51 5.88 -1.44 2.17
CA SER A 51 6.10 -0.31 3.07
C SER A 51 4.81 0.46 3.39
N LEU A 52 3.87 0.53 2.44
CA LEU A 52 2.55 1.13 2.67
C LEU A 52 1.67 0.23 3.52
N ASP A 53 1.70 -1.09 3.29
CA ASP A 53 0.95 -2.06 4.08
C ASP A 53 1.26 -1.92 5.58
N GLN A 54 2.53 -1.69 5.93
CA GLN A 54 2.97 -1.46 7.31
C GLN A 54 2.42 -0.16 7.92
N LEU A 55 2.14 0.86 7.10
CA LEU A 55 1.65 2.17 7.54
C LEU A 55 0.13 2.19 7.82
N LEU A 56 -0.62 1.18 7.39
CA LEU A 56 -2.07 1.13 7.51
C LEU A 56 -2.54 0.77 8.93
N ALA A 57 -2.25 1.62 9.90
CA ALA A 57 -2.67 1.53 11.31
C ALA A 57 -2.39 0.17 11.96
N GLY A 58 -1.27 -0.47 11.63
CA GLY A 58 -0.93 -1.79 12.17
C GLY A 58 -1.74 -2.94 11.58
N HIS A 59 -2.62 -2.69 10.60
CA HIS A 59 -3.34 -3.77 9.91
C HIS A 59 -2.44 -4.57 8.95
N ALA A 60 -1.24 -4.08 8.64
CA ALA A 60 -0.26 -4.73 7.76
C ALA A 60 -0.87 -5.08 6.38
N GLY A 61 -1.66 -4.18 5.82
CA GLY A 61 -2.44 -4.36 4.60
C GLY A 61 -3.69 -3.49 4.63
N LEU A 62 -4.36 -3.36 3.48
CA LEU A 62 -5.63 -2.64 3.36
C LEU A 62 -6.78 -3.53 3.85
N PRO A 63 -7.52 -3.14 4.91
CA PRO A 63 -8.70 -3.89 5.33
C PRO A 63 -9.74 -3.98 4.22
N LEU A 64 -10.36 -5.15 4.07
CA LEU A 64 -11.48 -5.33 3.16
C LEU A 64 -12.65 -4.41 3.56
N GLY A 65 -13.40 -3.95 2.57
CA GLY A 65 -14.47 -2.96 2.73
C GLY A 65 -13.99 -1.52 2.90
N SER A 66 -12.70 -1.24 2.70
CA SER A 66 -12.12 0.09 2.91
C SER A 66 -11.57 0.72 1.63
N SER A 67 -11.46 2.05 1.62
CA SER A 67 -10.84 2.82 0.53
C SER A 67 -9.65 3.68 0.94
N ILE A 68 -8.73 3.92 0.01
CA ILE A 68 -7.63 4.88 0.13
C ILE A 68 -7.77 5.96 -0.95
N LEU A 69 -7.76 7.22 -0.53
CA LEU A 69 -7.57 8.38 -1.39
C LEU A 69 -6.10 8.81 -1.33
N VAL A 70 -5.43 8.82 -2.50
CA VAL A 70 -4.05 9.25 -2.68
C VAL A 70 -4.04 10.60 -3.39
N GLU A 71 -3.71 11.62 -2.65
CA GLU A 71 -3.56 12.99 -3.12
C GLU A 71 -2.11 13.22 -3.54
N GLU A 72 -1.89 13.82 -4.71
CA GLU A 72 -0.53 14.16 -5.16
C GLU A 72 -0.42 15.62 -5.57
N ALA A 73 0.56 16.31 -4.98
CA ALA A 73 0.91 17.67 -5.35
C ALA A 73 1.91 17.72 -6.51
N GLY A 74 1.81 18.74 -7.35
CA GLY A 74 2.70 18.93 -8.50
C GLY A 74 2.21 18.23 -9.77
N THR A 75 3.16 17.89 -10.64
CA THR A 75 2.92 17.34 -11.99
C THR A 75 3.54 15.95 -12.19
N THR A 76 4.00 15.33 -11.11
CA THR A 76 4.50 13.95 -11.13
C THR A 76 3.33 12.96 -11.04
N ASP A 77 3.63 11.68 -11.21
CA ASP A 77 2.65 10.59 -11.17
C ASP A 77 3.10 9.45 -10.23
N PHE A 78 3.52 9.79 -9.01
CA PHE A 78 3.86 8.78 -8.00
C PHE A 78 2.64 8.01 -7.53
N ALA A 79 1.48 8.67 -7.44
CA ALA A 79 0.21 8.04 -7.13
C ALA A 79 -0.18 7.03 -8.22
N GLY A 80 -0.02 7.36 -9.50
CA GLY A 80 -0.25 6.40 -10.59
C GLY A 80 0.63 5.15 -10.48
N VAL A 81 1.89 5.30 -10.06
CA VAL A 81 2.78 4.15 -9.78
C VAL A 81 2.25 3.29 -8.62
N LEU A 82 1.77 3.91 -7.53
CA LEU A 82 1.14 3.18 -6.42
C LEU A 82 -0.08 2.39 -6.88
N LEU A 83 -0.95 2.98 -7.70
CA LEU A 83 -2.11 2.29 -8.27
C LEU A 83 -1.70 1.15 -9.22
N LYS A 84 -0.60 1.31 -9.98
CA LYS A 84 -0.05 0.23 -10.81
C LYS A 84 0.42 -0.95 -9.97
N TYR A 85 1.09 -0.72 -8.84
CA TYR A 85 1.44 -1.80 -7.91
C TYR A 85 0.20 -2.49 -7.34
N TYR A 86 -0.80 -1.71 -6.95
CA TYR A 86 -2.06 -2.24 -6.42
C TYR A 86 -2.80 -3.14 -7.43
N GLY A 87 -2.85 -2.70 -8.70
CA GLY A 87 -3.44 -3.48 -9.79
C GLY A 87 -2.63 -4.74 -10.12
N ALA A 88 -1.30 -4.63 -10.17
CA ALA A 88 -0.42 -5.76 -10.43
C ALA A 88 -0.52 -6.83 -9.33
N GLU A 89 -0.54 -6.44 -8.06
CA GLU A 89 -0.74 -7.35 -6.92
C GLU A 89 -2.07 -8.09 -7.04
N GLY A 90 -3.16 -7.38 -7.38
CA GLY A 90 -4.46 -8.00 -7.63
C GLY A 90 -4.43 -9.07 -8.72
N LEU A 91 -3.81 -8.76 -9.86
CA LEU A 91 -3.72 -9.70 -10.97
C LEU A 91 -2.86 -10.92 -10.65
N VAL A 92 -1.77 -10.76 -9.90
CA VAL A 92 -0.91 -11.88 -9.47
C VAL A 92 -1.63 -12.77 -8.45
N GLN A 93 -2.41 -12.18 -7.55
CA GLN A 93 -3.15 -12.91 -6.52
C GLN A 93 -4.45 -13.58 -7.01
N GLY A 94 -4.88 -13.34 -8.25
CA GLY A 94 -6.11 -13.93 -8.78
C GLY A 94 -7.37 -13.09 -8.52
N HIS A 95 -7.22 -11.83 -8.15
CA HIS A 95 -8.35 -10.95 -7.83
C HIS A 95 -8.99 -10.37 -9.11
N GLU A 96 -10.21 -9.88 -8.98
CA GLU A 96 -10.88 -9.08 -10.00
C GLU A 96 -10.51 -7.61 -9.83
N VAL A 97 -9.87 -7.03 -10.84
CA VAL A 97 -9.37 -5.65 -10.84
C VAL A 97 -10.28 -4.81 -11.74
N HIS A 98 -10.94 -3.81 -11.17
CA HIS A 98 -11.85 -2.91 -11.88
C HIS A 98 -11.21 -1.53 -12.00
N VAL A 99 -10.98 -1.04 -13.22
CA VAL A 99 -10.30 0.24 -13.47
C VAL A 99 -11.23 1.22 -14.15
N LEU A 100 -11.33 2.42 -13.58
CA LEU A 100 -12.09 3.53 -14.17
C LEU A 100 -11.18 4.46 -14.99
N GLY A 101 -11.62 4.78 -16.21
CA GLY A 101 -11.02 5.83 -17.05
C GLY A 101 -9.87 5.36 -17.96
N LEU A 102 -9.28 4.20 -17.71
CA LEU A 102 -8.18 3.68 -18.53
C LEU A 102 -8.65 2.55 -19.45
N THR A 103 -7.88 2.30 -20.52
CA THR A 103 -8.14 1.21 -21.47
C THR A 103 -7.49 -0.10 -21.01
N GLU A 104 -7.89 -1.22 -21.61
CA GLU A 104 -7.21 -2.52 -21.41
C GLU A 104 -5.70 -2.48 -21.73
N ALA A 105 -5.23 -1.53 -22.54
CA ALA A 105 -3.80 -1.37 -22.81
C ALA A 105 -3.00 -1.03 -21.55
N TRP A 106 -3.63 -0.44 -20.53
CA TRP A 106 -3.02 -0.14 -19.24
C TRP A 106 -2.48 -1.40 -18.54
N LYS A 107 -3.06 -2.58 -18.83
CA LYS A 107 -2.53 -3.87 -18.38
C LYS A 107 -1.06 -4.08 -18.74
N GLY A 108 -0.64 -3.59 -19.91
CA GLY A 108 0.73 -3.65 -20.41
C GLY A 108 1.69 -2.67 -19.74
N GLU A 109 1.19 -1.75 -18.92
CA GLU A 109 2.00 -0.80 -18.14
C GLU A 109 2.31 -1.29 -16.72
N LEU A 110 1.65 -2.37 -16.28
CA LEU A 110 1.80 -2.89 -14.92
C LEU A 110 3.22 -3.46 -14.70
N PRO A 111 3.83 -3.19 -13.53
CA PRO A 111 5.18 -3.64 -13.23
C PRO A 111 5.24 -5.17 -13.15
N GLY A 112 6.36 -5.73 -13.58
CA GLY A 112 6.60 -7.17 -13.53
C GLY A 112 7.13 -7.63 -12.17
N LEU A 113 7.10 -8.93 -11.91
CA LEU A 113 7.66 -9.49 -10.69
C LEU A 113 9.18 -9.24 -10.62
N GLY A 114 9.61 -8.73 -9.47
CA GLY A 114 11.01 -8.56 -9.10
C GLY A 114 11.66 -9.90 -8.80
N LYS A 115 12.99 -9.96 -8.88
CA LYS A 115 13.72 -11.13 -8.38
C LYS A 115 13.68 -11.08 -6.86
N THR A 116 13.15 -12.12 -6.22
CA THR A 116 13.30 -12.30 -4.78
C THR A 116 14.80 -12.29 -4.45
N SER A 117 15.19 -11.47 -3.46
CA SER A 117 16.58 -11.31 -3.03
C SER A 117 17.21 -12.60 -2.46
N SER A 118 16.46 -13.70 -2.37
CA SER A 118 16.96 -15.05 -2.10
C SER A 118 17.77 -15.65 -3.25
N SER A 119 17.66 -15.11 -4.47
CA SER A 119 18.28 -15.68 -5.68
C SER A 119 19.68 -15.13 -6.02
N LEU A 120 20.25 -14.26 -5.16
CA LEU A 120 21.60 -13.68 -5.33
C LEU A 120 22.65 -14.22 -4.34
N ARG A 121 22.32 -15.22 -3.52
CA ARG A 121 23.31 -15.98 -2.72
C ARG A 121 23.58 -17.35 -3.33
N GLY A 122 24.00 -17.37 -4.59
CA GLY A 122 24.78 -18.47 -5.14
C GLY A 122 26.26 -18.21 -4.86
N GLN A 123 26.78 -18.74 -3.76
CA GLN A 123 28.23 -18.95 -3.60
C GLN A 123 28.47 -20.44 -3.31
N PRO A 124 29.49 -21.06 -3.93
CA PRO A 124 29.74 -22.49 -3.83
C PRO A 124 30.43 -22.88 -2.51
N ALA A 125 30.37 -24.19 -2.29
CA ALA A 125 30.81 -25.03 -1.17
C ALA A 125 31.98 -24.61 -0.25
N SER A 126 31.76 -24.98 1.02
CA SER A 126 32.68 -25.57 2.01
C SER A 126 33.87 -24.75 2.54
N VAL A 127 33.74 -24.23 3.76
CA VAL A 127 34.77 -24.41 4.80
C VAL A 127 34.10 -24.62 6.16
N SER A 128 34.41 -25.75 6.79
CA SER A 128 34.08 -26.11 8.16
C SER A 128 34.61 -25.09 9.16
N ASN A 129 33.77 -24.59 10.06
CA ASN A 129 34.25 -24.33 11.41
C ASN A 129 33.14 -24.43 12.46
N GLU A 130 33.36 -25.40 13.33
CA GLU A 130 32.62 -25.73 14.53
C GLU A 130 32.74 -24.57 15.53
N LYS A 131 31.72 -23.69 15.62
CA LYS A 131 31.71 -22.64 16.65
C LYS A 131 30.29 -22.23 17.06
N MET A 132 30.02 -22.43 18.36
CA MET A 132 28.98 -21.79 19.21
C MET A 132 27.54 -22.32 19.15
N LYS A 133 27.30 -23.42 19.88
CA LYS A 133 25.98 -23.89 20.36
C LYS A 133 25.33 -23.00 21.44
N ILE A 134 25.77 -21.75 21.64
CA ILE A 134 25.27 -20.85 22.70
C ILE A 134 24.35 -19.74 22.15
N ALA A 135 24.28 -19.53 20.83
CA ALA A 135 23.42 -18.48 20.26
C ALA A 135 21.92 -18.83 20.28
N TRP A 136 21.55 -20.11 20.44
CA TRP A 136 20.15 -20.54 20.38
C TRP A 136 19.32 -20.19 21.63
N ARG A 137 19.96 -19.92 22.78
CA ARG A 137 19.24 -19.71 24.04
C ARG A 137 18.87 -18.25 24.34
N TYR A 138 19.37 -17.29 23.58
CA TYR A 138 19.00 -15.88 23.74
C TYR A 138 18.01 -15.39 22.67
N GLU A 139 17.77 -16.16 21.61
CA GLU A 139 16.80 -15.79 20.57
C GLU A 139 15.35 -15.81 21.08
N THR A 140 15.06 -16.60 22.12
CA THR A 140 13.73 -16.68 22.74
C THR A 140 13.44 -15.61 23.80
N LEU A 141 14.41 -14.74 24.13
CA LEU A 141 14.25 -13.69 25.16
C LEU A 141 14.27 -12.24 24.60
N ASN A 142 14.50 -12.07 23.30
CA ASN A 142 14.43 -10.77 22.62
C ASN A 142 13.11 -10.55 21.85
N GLY A 143 12.03 -11.19 22.32
CA GLY A 143 10.66 -11.05 21.79
C GLY A 143 9.99 -9.72 22.11
N ASN A 144 10.62 -8.59 21.80
CA ASN A 144 9.97 -7.28 21.73
C ASN A 144 10.88 -6.28 20.97
N LYS A 145 10.89 -6.36 19.64
CA LYS A 145 11.07 -5.24 18.69
C LYS A 145 11.02 -5.76 17.25
N THR A 146 10.13 -5.14 16.45
CA THR A 146 10.10 -5.10 14.98
C THR A 146 10.06 -6.46 14.26
N GLY A 147 8.84 -6.96 14.03
CA GLY A 147 8.56 -8.18 13.29
C GLY A 147 9.05 -8.12 11.84
N THR A 148 10.19 -8.75 11.61
CA THR A 148 10.58 -9.32 10.32
C THR A 148 10.54 -10.83 10.51
N ASP A 149 9.79 -11.50 9.65
CA ASP A 149 9.75 -12.95 9.37
C ASP A 149 9.80 -13.97 10.52
N ALA A 150 8.65 -14.63 10.71
CA ALA A 150 8.52 -16.02 11.15
C ALA A 150 7.39 -16.63 10.29
N THR A 151 7.52 -17.76 9.58
CA THR A 151 8.51 -18.84 9.59
C THR A 151 8.42 -19.66 8.30
N GLN A 152 9.55 -20.26 7.95
CA GLN A 152 9.74 -21.40 7.06
C GLN A 152 8.62 -22.45 7.14
N GLY A 153 8.13 -22.83 5.97
CA GLY A 153 7.46 -24.10 5.69
C GLY A 153 7.58 -24.40 4.20
N ASN A 154 8.35 -25.44 3.85
CA ASN A 154 8.49 -26.07 2.52
C ASN A 154 8.40 -25.20 1.26
N ALA A 155 9.54 -25.09 0.57
CA ALA A 155 9.67 -24.53 -0.77
C ALA A 155 8.87 -25.35 -1.81
N ASN A 156 7.60 -24.99 -1.96
CA ASN A 156 6.77 -25.13 -3.14
C ASN A 156 5.97 -23.82 -3.23
N MET A 157 6.44 -22.85 -4.03
CA MET A 157 5.73 -21.64 -4.49
C MET A 157 4.56 -21.20 -3.58
N THR A 158 4.84 -20.86 -2.32
CA THR A 158 3.82 -20.37 -1.38
C THR A 158 3.49 -18.92 -1.75
N ASP A 159 2.24 -18.65 -2.12
CA ASP A 159 1.74 -17.32 -2.52
C ASP A 159 2.17 -16.25 -1.51
N SER A 160 3.02 -15.33 -1.95
CA SER A 160 3.48 -14.23 -1.10
C SER A 160 2.32 -13.25 -0.88
N PHE A 161 2.14 -12.76 0.35
CA PHE A 161 1.06 -11.80 0.65
C PHE A 161 1.25 -10.46 -0.09
N CYS A 162 2.50 -10.02 -0.24
CA CYS A 162 2.89 -8.86 -1.03
C CYS A 162 4.06 -9.27 -1.89
N HIS A 163 3.94 -9.14 -3.20
CA HIS A 163 5.01 -9.43 -4.13
C HIS A 163 5.95 -8.23 -4.25
N GLN A 164 7.23 -8.49 -4.54
CA GLN A 164 8.14 -7.43 -4.94
C GLN A 164 8.00 -7.21 -6.44
N PHE A 165 7.79 -5.97 -6.84
CA PHE A 165 7.62 -5.59 -8.24
C PHE A 165 8.78 -4.71 -8.73
N ASP A 166 9.12 -4.86 -10.00
CA ASP A 166 10.21 -4.17 -10.68
C ASP A 166 9.65 -3.35 -11.85
N LEU A 167 9.80 -2.02 -11.79
CA LEU A 167 9.28 -1.09 -12.81
C LEU A 167 10.07 -1.13 -14.11
N SER A 168 11.29 -1.69 -14.11
CA SER A 168 12.04 -1.92 -15.34
C SER A 168 11.45 -3.05 -16.19
N LYS A 169 10.56 -3.86 -15.60
CA LYS A 169 9.89 -4.98 -16.25
C LYS A 169 8.39 -4.71 -16.43
N ARG A 170 7.75 -5.56 -17.22
CA ARG A 170 6.29 -5.60 -17.37
C ARG A 170 5.74 -6.93 -16.91
N LEU A 171 4.53 -6.88 -16.36
CA LEU A 171 3.81 -8.06 -15.87
C LEU A 171 3.61 -9.05 -17.03
N GLN A 172 4.07 -10.29 -16.84
CA GLN A 172 3.97 -11.31 -17.88
C GLN A 172 2.58 -11.96 -17.84
N PRO A 173 2.02 -12.37 -18.99
CA PRO A 173 0.73 -13.07 -19.04
C PRO A 173 0.71 -14.35 -18.19
N SER A 174 1.86 -15.02 -18.01
CA SER A 174 2.00 -16.21 -17.16
C SER A 174 1.77 -15.94 -15.68
N ASP A 175 2.04 -14.72 -15.23
CA ASP A 175 1.96 -14.32 -13.82
C ASP A 175 0.56 -13.82 -13.46
N ILE A 176 -0.29 -13.57 -14.46
CA ILE A 176 -1.64 -13.04 -14.30
C ILE A 176 -2.59 -14.20 -14.04
N LYS A 177 -3.04 -14.31 -12.78
CA LYS A 177 -4.08 -15.25 -12.35
C LYS A 177 -5.47 -14.61 -12.31
N GLY A 178 -5.53 -13.29 -12.18
CA GLY A 178 -6.76 -12.50 -12.02
C GLY A 178 -7.35 -11.97 -13.32
N ARG A 179 -8.42 -11.18 -13.19
CA ARG A 179 -9.12 -10.56 -14.33
C ARG A 179 -9.07 -9.04 -14.22
N LEU A 180 -8.90 -8.38 -15.36
CA LEU A 180 -8.99 -6.93 -15.48
C LEU A 180 -10.29 -6.58 -16.20
N ASP A 181 -11.06 -5.67 -15.62
CA ASP A 181 -12.24 -5.06 -16.22
C ASP A 181 -12.03 -3.54 -16.24
N THR A 182 -11.91 -2.96 -17.44
CA THR A 182 -11.82 -1.52 -17.60
C THR A 182 -13.15 -0.89 -18.02
N THR A 183 -13.46 0.29 -17.48
CA THR A 183 -14.57 1.13 -17.95
C THR A 183 -14.02 2.46 -18.43
N LEU A 184 -14.22 2.74 -19.71
CA LEU A 184 -13.72 3.95 -20.34
C LEU A 184 -14.51 5.17 -19.91
N CYS A 185 -13.79 6.27 -19.69
CA CYS A 185 -14.37 7.60 -19.65
C CYS A 185 -13.99 8.32 -20.95
N CYS A 186 -14.94 8.98 -21.61
CA CYS A 186 -14.63 9.73 -22.83
C CYS A 186 -13.69 10.90 -22.48
N PRO A 187 -12.49 10.99 -23.10
CA PRO A 187 -11.58 12.12 -22.88
C PRO A 187 -12.21 13.43 -23.35
N ALA A 188 -11.87 14.55 -22.69
CA ALA A 188 -12.39 15.88 -23.01
C ALA A 188 -12.25 16.27 -24.50
N MET A 189 -11.20 15.79 -25.20
CA MET A 189 -10.97 16.10 -26.62
C MET A 189 -11.89 15.33 -27.59
N THR A 190 -12.51 14.23 -27.16
CA THR A 190 -13.40 13.42 -28.02
C THR A 190 -14.88 13.80 -27.90
N CYS A 191 -15.23 14.63 -26.92
CA CYS A 191 -16.61 15.06 -26.65
C CYS A 191 -17.17 16.10 -27.65
N SER A 192 -16.46 16.44 -28.74
CA SER A 192 -16.95 17.44 -29.70
C SER A 192 -17.98 16.92 -30.71
N GLN A 193 -18.35 15.63 -30.67
CA GLN A 193 -19.29 15.04 -31.64
C GLN A 193 -20.26 14.07 -30.97
N SER A 194 -21.32 14.59 -30.35
CA SER A 194 -22.57 13.85 -30.25
C SER A 194 -23.73 14.82 -30.50
N PRO A 195 -24.37 14.74 -31.69
CA PRO A 195 -25.56 15.52 -31.97
C PRO A 195 -26.76 14.87 -31.27
N GLY A 196 -27.41 15.62 -30.37
CA GLY A 196 -28.82 15.44 -30.02
C GLY A 196 -29.18 14.39 -28.94
N GLY A 197 -29.72 14.87 -27.82
CA GLY A 197 -31.07 14.50 -27.38
C GLY A 197 -31.35 13.12 -26.75
N ALA A 198 -30.36 12.33 -26.35
CA ALA A 198 -30.60 11.11 -25.57
C ALA A 198 -29.88 11.15 -24.22
N ASP A 199 -30.54 10.66 -23.16
CA ASP A 199 -29.99 10.46 -21.81
C ASP A 199 -28.84 9.43 -21.85
N VAL A 200 -27.65 9.87 -22.23
CA VAL A 200 -26.46 9.02 -22.15
C VAL A 200 -26.09 8.86 -20.68
N PRO A 201 -26.08 7.62 -20.13
CA PRO A 201 -25.77 7.41 -18.73
C PRO A 201 -24.34 7.87 -18.43
N SER A 202 -24.13 8.48 -17.27
CA SER A 202 -22.81 8.90 -16.83
C SER A 202 -21.84 7.71 -16.85
N PRO A 203 -20.59 7.88 -17.33
CA PRO A 203 -19.57 6.84 -17.23
C PRO A 203 -19.35 6.37 -15.78
N LEU A 204 -19.51 7.27 -14.81
CA LEU A 204 -19.39 6.96 -13.38
C LEU A 204 -20.53 6.05 -12.91
N ASP A 205 -21.77 6.35 -13.30
CA ASP A 205 -22.93 5.54 -12.95
C ASP A 205 -22.86 4.17 -13.62
N THR A 206 -22.42 4.13 -14.87
CA THR A 206 -22.20 2.89 -15.61
C THR A 206 -21.15 2.02 -14.92
N PHE A 207 -20.05 2.62 -14.43
CA PHE A 207 -19.04 1.89 -13.65
C PHE A 207 -19.62 1.30 -12.37
N ILE A 208 -20.37 2.09 -11.59
CA ILE A 208 -21.00 1.62 -10.35
C ILE A 208 -22.00 0.49 -10.63
N ALA A 209 -22.81 0.60 -11.70
CA ALA A 209 -23.75 -0.42 -12.11
C ALA A 209 -23.03 -1.73 -12.51
N ASN A 210 -21.98 -1.63 -13.31
CA ASN A 210 -21.17 -2.78 -13.75
C ASN A 210 -20.46 -3.45 -12.56
N LEU A 211 -19.84 -2.67 -11.68
CA LEU A 211 -19.19 -3.15 -10.46
C LEU A 211 -20.20 -3.89 -9.57
N SER A 212 -21.38 -3.30 -9.34
CA SER A 212 -22.46 -3.93 -8.57
C SER A 212 -22.93 -5.24 -9.20
N ALA A 213 -23.05 -5.29 -10.54
CA ALA A 213 -23.43 -6.51 -11.25
C ALA A 213 -22.36 -7.62 -11.09
N LYS A 214 -21.08 -7.26 -11.24
CA LYS A 214 -19.95 -8.19 -11.04
C LYS A 214 -19.93 -8.74 -9.62
N LEU A 215 -19.98 -7.87 -8.61
CA LEU A 215 -20.02 -8.26 -7.19
C LEU A 215 -21.18 -9.19 -6.85
N ARG A 216 -22.34 -9.04 -7.51
CA ARG A 216 -23.49 -9.95 -7.34
C ARG A 216 -23.31 -11.30 -8.03
N SER A 217 -22.57 -11.35 -9.13
CA SER A 217 -22.36 -12.55 -9.93
C SER A 217 -21.13 -13.37 -9.52
N SER A 218 -20.16 -12.76 -8.83
CA SER A 218 -18.90 -13.39 -8.46
C SER A 218 -19.05 -14.31 -7.25
N ALA A 219 -18.11 -15.24 -7.11
CA ALA A 219 -18.10 -16.19 -6.01
C ALA A 219 -17.88 -15.48 -4.66
N PRO A 220 -18.38 -16.02 -3.53
CA PRO A 220 -18.27 -15.37 -2.22
C PRO A 220 -16.84 -15.14 -1.73
N ASP A 221 -15.88 -15.89 -2.25
CA ASP A 221 -14.44 -15.82 -1.98
C ASP A 221 -13.67 -14.94 -2.97
N ALA A 222 -14.32 -14.46 -4.04
CA ALA A 222 -13.70 -13.58 -5.01
C ALA A 222 -13.41 -12.20 -4.40
N ILE A 223 -12.17 -11.75 -4.53
CA ILE A 223 -11.75 -10.43 -4.06
C ILE A 223 -11.74 -9.45 -5.23
N HIS A 224 -12.31 -8.27 -5.00
CA HIS A 224 -12.43 -7.21 -5.98
C HIS A 224 -11.63 -5.98 -5.53
N ARG A 225 -10.86 -5.41 -6.46
CA ARG A 225 -10.03 -4.23 -6.26
C ARG A 225 -10.46 -3.16 -7.25
N VAL A 226 -10.94 -2.03 -6.74
CA VAL A 226 -11.31 -0.86 -7.54
C VAL A 226 -10.13 0.09 -7.63
N LEU A 227 -9.81 0.53 -8.84
CA LEU A 227 -8.76 1.49 -9.14
C LEU A 227 -9.35 2.67 -9.89
N VAL A 228 -9.14 3.85 -9.34
CA VAL A 228 -9.58 5.11 -9.94
C VAL A 228 -8.38 6.04 -10.07
N PRO A 229 -7.55 5.86 -11.12
CA PRO A 229 -6.39 6.69 -11.35
C PRO A 229 -6.78 8.09 -11.80
N SER A 230 -6.17 9.08 -11.15
CA SER A 230 -6.23 10.50 -11.52
C SER A 230 -7.65 10.99 -11.73
N LEU A 231 -8.52 10.73 -10.73
CA LEU A 231 -9.92 11.13 -10.71
C LEU A 231 -10.06 12.62 -11.07
N LEU A 232 -10.98 12.92 -11.97
CA LEU A 232 -11.24 14.25 -12.54
C LEU A 232 -10.10 14.85 -13.39
N SER A 233 -9.06 14.07 -13.73
CA SER A 233 -8.05 14.54 -14.68
C SER A 233 -8.65 14.81 -16.06
N PRO A 234 -8.50 16.02 -16.63
CA PRO A 234 -9.04 16.35 -17.96
C PRO A 234 -8.51 15.48 -19.10
N ALA A 235 -7.38 14.78 -18.88
CA ALA A 235 -6.83 13.84 -19.86
C ALA A 235 -7.66 12.55 -19.98
N ILE A 236 -8.38 12.18 -18.91
CA ILE A 236 -9.13 10.92 -18.80
C ILE A 236 -10.63 11.20 -18.80
N TYR A 237 -11.06 12.25 -18.11
CA TYR A 237 -12.46 12.57 -17.85
C TYR A 237 -12.90 13.77 -18.70
N GLY A 238 -14.03 13.62 -19.38
CA GLY A 238 -14.67 14.71 -20.10
C GLY A 238 -15.28 15.76 -19.14
N PRO A 239 -15.56 16.98 -19.62
CA PRO A 239 -16.04 18.09 -18.79
C PRO A 239 -17.38 17.79 -18.10
N SER A 240 -18.21 16.92 -18.68
CA SER A 240 -19.47 16.47 -18.07
C SER A 240 -19.27 15.67 -16.79
N VAL A 241 -18.15 14.94 -16.67
CA VAL A 241 -17.83 14.06 -15.53
C VAL A 241 -17.08 14.82 -14.41
N CYS A 242 -16.51 15.98 -14.72
CA CYS A 242 -15.77 16.81 -13.76
C CYS A 242 -16.65 17.68 -12.85
N ARG A 243 -17.99 17.51 -12.89
CA ARG A 243 -18.90 18.26 -12.01
C ARG A 243 -18.80 17.72 -10.58
N PRO A 244 -18.73 18.60 -9.56
CA PRO A 244 -18.68 18.18 -8.15
C PRO A 244 -19.78 17.19 -7.75
N GLN A 245 -21.01 17.38 -8.26
CA GLN A 245 -22.14 16.53 -7.91
C GLN A 245 -21.92 15.08 -8.38
N ASP A 246 -21.47 14.89 -9.62
CA ASP A 246 -21.27 13.56 -10.20
C ASP A 246 -20.11 12.84 -9.50
N ALA A 247 -19.01 13.54 -9.24
CA ALA A 247 -17.85 12.99 -8.56
C ALA A 247 -18.17 12.55 -7.12
N LEU A 248 -18.92 13.37 -6.38
CA LEU A 248 -19.31 13.06 -5.00
C LEU A 248 -20.39 11.96 -4.93
N GLN A 249 -21.35 11.95 -5.86
CA GLN A 249 -22.33 10.85 -5.96
C GLN A 249 -21.65 9.53 -6.28
N PHE A 250 -20.68 9.54 -7.18
CA PHE A 250 -19.85 8.38 -7.49
C PHE A 250 -19.11 7.85 -6.26
N LEU A 251 -18.37 8.71 -5.54
CA LEU A 251 -17.65 8.29 -4.34
C LEU A 251 -18.58 7.80 -3.23
N HIS A 252 -19.74 8.44 -3.09
CA HIS A 252 -20.77 8.01 -2.15
C HIS A 252 -21.32 6.62 -2.53
N GLY A 253 -21.61 6.37 -3.81
CA GLY A 253 -22.03 5.07 -4.32
C GLY A 253 -20.96 3.99 -4.13
N LEU A 254 -19.69 4.32 -4.40
CA LEU A 254 -18.56 3.44 -4.17
C LEU A 254 -18.39 3.10 -2.68
N ARG A 255 -18.52 4.09 -1.78
CA ARG A 255 -18.52 3.88 -0.33
C ARG A 255 -19.65 2.95 0.10
N ALA A 256 -20.86 3.13 -0.44
CA ALA A 256 -21.98 2.23 -0.16
C ALA A 256 -21.68 0.78 -0.57
N LEU A 257 -21.10 0.57 -1.75
CA LEU A 257 -20.67 -0.76 -2.20
C LEU A 257 -19.57 -1.35 -1.30
N LEU A 258 -18.59 -0.56 -0.88
CA LEU A 258 -17.53 -0.99 0.04
C LEU A 258 -18.09 -1.47 1.38
N ARG A 259 -19.13 -0.80 1.90
CA ARG A 259 -19.81 -1.22 3.13
C ARG A 259 -20.68 -2.45 2.93
N GLN A 260 -21.38 -2.54 1.80
CA GLN A 260 -22.21 -3.69 1.45
C GLN A 260 -21.38 -4.96 1.24
N TYR A 261 -20.22 -4.84 0.58
CA TYR A 261 -19.31 -5.94 0.23
C TYR A 261 -18.02 -5.88 1.05
N SER A 262 -18.15 -5.66 2.36
CA SER A 262 -17.01 -5.46 3.27
C SER A 262 -16.06 -6.65 3.41
N GLY A 263 -16.49 -7.84 2.98
CA GLY A 263 -15.67 -9.06 2.98
C GLY A 263 -14.89 -9.32 1.68
N SER A 264 -15.09 -8.53 0.63
CA SER A 264 -14.51 -8.83 -0.69
C SER A 264 -14.06 -7.62 -1.51
N LEU A 265 -14.49 -6.39 -1.18
CA LEU A 265 -14.21 -5.21 -2.01
C LEU A 265 -13.23 -4.24 -1.34
N THR A 266 -12.32 -3.66 -2.11
CA THR A 266 -11.40 -2.60 -1.68
C THR A 266 -11.18 -1.58 -2.79
N ALA A 267 -10.85 -0.34 -2.46
CA ALA A 267 -10.66 0.71 -3.47
C ALA A 267 -9.41 1.57 -3.22
N VAL A 268 -8.69 1.91 -4.29
CA VAL A 268 -7.62 2.91 -4.27
C VAL A 268 -7.87 3.93 -5.37
N ILE A 269 -7.89 5.20 -4.98
CA ILE A 269 -8.29 6.34 -5.79
C ILE A 269 -7.15 7.35 -5.73
N SER A 270 -6.78 7.96 -6.85
CA SER A 270 -5.83 9.08 -6.84
C SER A 270 -6.42 10.37 -7.39
N ILE A 271 -5.97 11.50 -6.89
CA ILE A 271 -6.36 12.84 -7.35
C ILE A 271 -5.18 13.81 -7.31
N SER A 272 -5.07 14.69 -8.31
CA SER A 272 -4.06 15.74 -8.33
C SER A 272 -4.52 16.96 -7.53
N THR A 273 -3.79 17.31 -6.48
CA THR A 273 -4.08 18.50 -5.67
C THR A 273 -3.63 19.80 -6.33
N SER A 274 -2.85 19.72 -7.41
CA SER A 274 -2.56 20.87 -8.28
C SER A 274 -3.79 21.36 -9.03
N LEU A 275 -4.67 20.43 -9.43
CA LEU A 275 -5.94 20.75 -10.11
C LEU A 275 -7.09 20.93 -9.10
N TYR A 276 -7.09 20.11 -8.05
CA TYR A 276 -8.13 20.12 -7.02
C TYR A 276 -7.51 20.29 -5.62
N PRO A 277 -7.16 21.53 -5.24
CA PRO A 277 -6.50 21.79 -3.97
C PRO A 277 -7.30 21.26 -2.78
N ARG A 278 -6.60 20.77 -1.76
CA ARG A 278 -7.21 20.25 -0.53
C ARG A 278 -8.04 21.29 0.24
N SER A 279 -7.70 22.57 0.07
CA SER A 279 -8.47 23.69 0.61
C SER A 279 -9.84 23.86 -0.07
N SER A 280 -10.08 23.19 -1.20
CA SER A 280 -11.37 23.20 -1.87
C SER A 280 -12.39 22.33 -1.14
N GLY A 281 -13.64 22.77 -1.13
CA GLY A 281 -14.72 21.99 -0.55
C GLY A 281 -14.90 20.62 -1.21
N LEU A 282 -14.68 20.53 -2.53
CA LEU A 282 -14.77 19.27 -3.27
C LEU A 282 -13.78 18.23 -2.73
N THR A 283 -12.49 18.56 -2.68
CA THR A 283 -11.46 17.64 -2.17
C THR A 283 -11.74 17.27 -0.71
N ARG A 284 -12.15 18.23 0.13
CA ARG A 284 -12.51 17.93 1.52
C ARG A 284 -13.68 16.95 1.64
N TRP A 285 -14.70 17.05 0.78
CA TRP A 285 -15.79 16.08 0.73
C TRP A 285 -15.31 14.70 0.24
N MET A 286 -14.38 14.65 -0.72
CA MET A 286 -13.77 13.39 -1.16
C MET A 286 -13.00 12.70 -0.03
N GLU A 287 -12.22 13.47 0.75
CA GLU A 287 -11.50 12.98 1.93
C GLU A 287 -12.46 12.35 2.96
N LEU A 288 -13.62 12.98 3.21
CA LEU A 288 -14.63 12.49 4.16
C LEU A 288 -15.35 11.22 3.69
N LEU A 289 -15.46 11.02 2.38
CA LEU A 289 -16.08 9.83 1.79
C LEU A 289 -15.13 8.64 1.74
N CYS A 290 -13.82 8.87 1.87
CA CYS A 290 -12.79 7.83 1.88
C CYS A 290 -12.36 7.46 3.30
N ASP A 291 -11.88 6.24 3.49
CA ASP A 291 -11.51 5.74 4.83
C ASP A 291 -10.08 6.14 5.21
N SER A 292 -9.19 6.17 4.22
CA SER A 292 -7.82 6.63 4.35
C SER A 292 -7.54 7.76 3.38
N VAL A 293 -6.71 8.72 3.81
CA VAL A 293 -6.25 9.83 2.99
C VAL A 293 -4.75 9.97 3.16
N LEU A 294 -4.03 9.86 2.05
CA LEU A 294 -2.58 9.93 1.95
C LEU A 294 -2.23 11.07 0.99
N GLU A 295 -1.31 11.96 1.39
CA GLU A 295 -0.85 13.06 0.55
C GLU A 295 0.64 12.90 0.21
N LEU A 296 0.92 12.68 -1.06
CA LEU A 296 2.26 12.66 -1.64
C LEU A 296 2.67 14.09 -1.99
N LEU A 297 3.80 14.52 -1.42
CA LEU A 297 4.43 15.81 -1.64
C LEU A 297 5.80 15.60 -2.29
N PRO A 298 5.86 15.52 -3.63
CA PRO A 298 7.11 15.48 -4.37
C PRO A 298 7.96 16.71 -4.07
N LEU A 299 9.24 16.49 -3.74
CA LEU A 299 10.18 17.59 -3.54
C LEU A 299 10.69 18.07 -4.90
N GLN A 300 10.54 19.36 -5.16
CA GLN A 300 11.16 19.98 -6.33
C GLN A 300 12.68 19.96 -6.13
N ARG A 301 13.40 19.20 -6.95
CA ARG A 301 14.86 19.12 -6.85
C ARG A 301 15.46 20.52 -7.06
N LYS A 302 16.02 21.12 -6.00
CA LYS A 302 17.18 22.01 -6.16
C LYS A 302 18.42 21.11 -6.16
N VAL A 303 19.01 20.94 -7.33
CA VAL A 303 20.23 20.17 -7.53
C VAL A 303 21.38 20.87 -6.79
N HIS A 304 21.61 20.48 -5.54
CA HIS A 304 22.88 20.61 -4.82
C HIS A 304 23.10 19.32 -4.02
N ILE A 305 22.99 18.18 -4.71
CA ILE A 305 23.32 16.88 -4.14
C ILE A 305 24.84 16.81 -4.10
N GLN A 306 25.40 16.70 -2.89
CA GLN A 306 26.79 16.35 -2.68
C GLN A 306 27.09 15.00 -3.37
N PRO A 307 28.28 14.82 -3.97
CA PRO A 307 28.60 13.68 -4.84
C PRO A 307 28.64 12.30 -4.16
N ASN A 308 28.32 12.18 -2.87
CA ASN A 308 28.59 10.98 -2.07
C ASN A 308 27.34 10.20 -1.60
N ILE A 309 26.12 10.60 -1.97
CA ILE A 309 24.90 9.82 -1.69
C ILE A 309 24.64 8.91 -2.89
N LYS A 310 24.55 7.59 -2.66
CA LYS A 310 24.09 6.64 -3.68
C LYS A 310 22.72 7.09 -4.19
N SER A 311 22.60 7.27 -5.51
CA SER A 311 21.40 7.79 -6.18
C SER A 311 20.08 7.12 -5.72
N GLU A 312 20.14 5.85 -5.32
CA GLU A 312 18.98 5.06 -4.88
C GLU A 312 18.43 5.42 -3.49
N ASP A 313 19.21 6.09 -2.63
CA ASP A 313 18.79 6.50 -1.27
C ASP A 313 18.32 7.95 -1.19
N VAL A 314 18.26 8.65 -2.33
CA VAL A 314 17.81 10.04 -2.39
C VAL A 314 16.30 10.12 -2.18
N VAL A 315 15.87 10.88 -1.17
CA VAL A 315 14.47 11.18 -0.91
C VAL A 315 13.88 11.97 -2.08
N GLN A 316 12.76 11.50 -2.64
CA GLN A 316 12.08 12.14 -3.77
C GLN A 316 10.85 12.95 -3.35
N GLY A 317 10.32 12.69 -2.17
CA GLY A 317 9.21 13.44 -1.62
C GLY A 317 8.87 13.06 -0.19
N MET A 318 7.87 13.75 0.36
CA MET A 318 7.30 13.48 1.67
C MET A 318 5.94 12.82 1.52
N LEU A 319 5.59 11.90 2.42
CA LEU A 319 4.25 11.35 2.55
C LEU A 319 3.63 11.92 3.83
N LYS A 320 2.45 12.50 3.72
CA LYS A 320 1.61 12.85 4.87
C LYS A 320 0.43 11.90 4.97
N VAL A 321 0.16 11.41 6.16
CA VAL A 321 -0.98 10.54 6.45
C VAL A 321 -2.02 11.38 7.17
N HIS A 322 -3.16 11.64 6.52
CA HIS A 322 -4.25 12.45 7.09
C HIS A 322 -5.33 11.60 7.73
N SER A 323 -5.61 10.43 7.15
CA SER A 323 -6.52 9.44 7.71
C SER A 323 -6.04 8.03 7.40
N LEU A 324 -6.35 7.11 8.30
CA LEU A 324 -6.05 5.68 8.23
C LEU A 324 -7.33 4.88 8.44
N PRO A 325 -7.50 3.76 7.71
CA PRO A 325 -8.73 2.98 7.73
C PRO A 325 -8.96 2.38 9.11
N VAL A 326 -10.22 2.27 9.53
CA VAL A 326 -10.68 1.73 10.83
C VAL A 326 -10.26 2.55 12.06
N TYR A 327 -9.00 3.00 12.14
CA TYR A 327 -8.46 3.80 13.24
C TYR A 327 -9.22 5.12 13.41
N HIS A 328 -9.41 5.87 12.32
CA HIS A 328 -10.11 7.15 12.38
C HIS A 328 -11.63 6.99 12.56
N GLU A 329 -12.21 5.84 12.19
CA GLU A 329 -13.62 5.54 12.46
C GLU A 329 -13.87 5.30 13.95
N ARG A 330 -12.90 4.75 14.69
CA ARG A 330 -13.00 4.47 16.13
C ARG A 330 -12.68 5.68 17.03
N GLY A 331 -12.64 6.88 16.46
CA GLY A 331 -12.43 8.13 17.20
C GLY A 331 -10.98 8.59 17.29
N GLY A 332 -10.04 7.94 16.60
CA GLY A 332 -8.69 8.46 16.28
C GLY A 332 -7.77 8.81 17.46
N GLY A 333 -8.22 8.61 18.70
CA GLY A 333 -7.52 9.02 19.92
C GLY A 333 -7.37 7.85 20.87
N LEU A 334 -6.14 7.31 20.95
CA LEU A 334 -5.39 7.05 22.18
C LEU A 334 -4.09 6.24 21.92
N GLU A 335 -3.86 5.68 20.72
CA GLU A 335 -2.67 4.85 20.45
C GLU A 335 -2.12 4.99 19.02
N GLY A 336 -1.57 6.15 18.66
CA GLY A 336 -1.12 6.41 17.28
C GLY A 336 0.16 7.24 17.16
N GLY A 337 1.24 6.83 17.81
CA GLY A 337 2.56 7.48 17.64
C GLY A 337 3.05 7.55 16.19
N SER A 338 2.48 6.75 15.29
CA SER A 338 2.83 6.72 13.86
C SER A 338 2.16 7.80 13.00
N SER A 339 1.16 8.55 13.52
CA SER A 339 0.45 9.57 12.73
C SER A 339 1.20 10.90 12.62
N GLN A 340 2.27 11.11 13.41
CA GLN A 340 3.01 12.37 13.47
C GLN A 340 4.45 12.29 12.94
N GLU A 341 4.91 11.11 12.53
CA GLU A 341 6.23 10.99 11.92
C GLU A 341 6.18 11.56 10.51
N ASN A 342 7.09 12.50 10.21
CA ASN A 342 7.30 12.95 8.84
C ASN A 342 7.80 11.74 8.03
N LEU A 343 6.98 11.22 7.11
CA LEU A 343 7.39 10.14 6.24
C LEU A 343 7.97 10.71 4.94
N SER A 344 8.89 9.96 4.37
CA SER A 344 9.50 10.22 3.08
C SER A 344 9.26 9.06 2.15
N PHE A 345 9.25 9.34 0.85
CA PHE A 345 9.19 8.32 -0.16
C PHE A 345 10.34 8.42 -1.14
N ARG A 346 10.74 7.25 -1.63
CA ARG A 346 11.65 7.07 -2.75
C ARG A 346 11.10 5.99 -3.67
N LEU A 347 11.43 6.12 -4.94
CA LEU A 347 11.05 5.27 -6.04
C LEU A 347 12.31 4.88 -6.80
N SER A 348 12.67 3.60 -6.72
CA SER A 348 13.68 3.00 -7.61
C SER A 348 13.00 1.98 -8.53
N SER A 349 13.59 1.74 -9.69
CA SER A 349 13.08 0.72 -10.62
C SER A 349 13.10 -0.68 -10.00
N SER A 350 14.17 -1.01 -9.26
CA SER A 350 14.44 -2.34 -8.70
C SER A 350 13.79 -2.58 -7.33
N SER A 351 13.82 -1.57 -6.46
CA SER A 351 13.27 -1.66 -5.10
C SER A 351 11.82 -1.18 -5.00
N GLY A 352 11.31 -0.57 -6.08
CA GLY A 352 9.98 0.01 -6.14
C GLY A 352 9.79 1.23 -5.25
N LEU A 353 8.52 1.56 -4.99
CA LEU A 353 8.11 2.66 -4.11
C LEU A 353 8.25 2.25 -2.65
N ILE A 354 9.00 3.03 -1.88
CA ILE A 354 9.30 2.74 -0.47
C ILE A 354 9.02 3.99 0.37
N PHE A 355 8.18 3.81 1.38
CA PHE A 355 7.92 4.80 2.43
C PHE A 355 8.77 4.51 3.67
N LYS A 356 9.43 5.53 4.22
CA LYS A 356 10.26 5.44 5.43
C LYS A 356 10.19 6.75 6.24
N PRO A 357 10.42 6.71 7.57
CA PRO A 357 10.61 7.92 8.36
C PRO A 357 11.67 8.83 7.72
N TYR A 358 11.30 10.11 7.55
CA TYR A 358 12.19 11.11 7.00
C TYR A 358 13.29 11.41 8.01
N SER A 359 14.53 11.19 7.60
CA SER A 359 15.72 11.58 8.35
C SER A 359 16.48 12.60 7.53
N LEU A 360 16.81 13.74 8.15
CA LEU A 360 17.67 14.73 7.51
C LEU A 360 19.06 14.10 7.29
N PRO A 361 19.70 14.32 6.12
CA PRO A 361 21.09 13.94 5.95
C PRO A 361 21.93 14.65 7.02
N PRO A 362 22.98 14.00 7.56
CA PRO A 362 23.85 14.63 8.53
C PRO A 362 24.41 15.92 7.92
N MET A 363 24.31 17.02 8.67
CA MET A 363 25.00 18.25 8.29
C MET A 363 26.49 17.96 8.43
N LEU A 364 27.23 18.02 7.33
CA LEU A 364 28.68 18.18 7.41
C LEU A 364 28.89 19.61 7.89
N ASP A 365 29.18 19.74 9.18
CA ASP A 365 29.73 20.99 9.70
C ASP A 365 31.00 21.28 8.88
N GLY A 366 31.06 22.50 8.34
CA GLY A 366 32.21 22.98 7.61
C GLY A 366 33.38 23.20 8.56
N ASP A 367 34.05 22.13 8.95
CA ASP A 367 35.36 22.19 9.59
C ASP A 367 36.43 22.33 8.51
N ASP A 368 36.50 23.53 7.92
CA ASP A 368 37.77 24.05 7.39
C ASP A 368 38.68 24.43 8.57
N ASP A 369 39.04 23.44 9.39
CA ASP A 369 40.07 23.59 10.43
C ASP A 369 41.38 22.90 9.98
N THR A 370 41.72 23.14 8.70
CA THR A 370 43.01 22.72 8.15
C THR A 370 44.07 23.77 8.48
N GLY A 371 44.57 23.68 9.71
CA GLY A 371 45.97 23.97 10.08
C GLY A 371 46.64 25.21 9.47
N SER A 372 46.38 26.39 10.04
CA SER A 372 47.32 27.52 9.96
C SER A 372 48.49 27.31 10.93
N ASN A 373 49.22 26.20 10.75
CA ASN A 373 50.49 25.94 11.43
C ASN A 373 51.67 26.10 10.45
N GLU A 374 51.58 27.08 9.55
CA GLU A 374 52.64 27.48 8.62
C GLU A 374 53.14 28.91 8.85
N ALA A 375 52.98 29.43 10.07
CA ALA A 375 53.54 30.71 10.50
C ALA A 375 54.68 30.51 11.52
N ARG A 376 55.74 29.77 11.16
CA ARG A 376 57.03 29.73 11.90
C ARG A 376 58.10 28.87 11.20
N LYS A 377 58.50 29.20 9.97
CA LYS A 377 59.79 28.76 9.41
C LYS A 377 60.15 29.54 8.13
N LYS A 378 60.40 30.84 8.28
CA LYS A 378 61.07 31.65 7.25
C LYS A 378 61.83 32.79 7.91
N GLU A 379 62.82 32.44 8.71
CA GLU A 379 63.98 33.28 9.00
C GLU A 379 65.23 32.40 8.89
N GLU A 380 66.31 33.01 8.40
CA GLU A 380 67.66 32.47 8.16
C GLU A 380 67.91 31.65 6.89
N LYS A 381 68.24 32.36 5.80
CA LYS A 381 69.65 32.53 5.37
C LYS A 381 69.75 33.43 4.13
N LEU A 382 70.31 34.62 4.32
CA LEU A 382 71.08 35.34 3.31
C LEU A 382 72.46 34.66 3.21
N ASP A 383 73.01 34.49 2.00
CA ASP A 383 74.31 35.08 1.63
C ASP A 383 74.78 34.73 0.21
N PHE A 384 75.31 35.78 -0.44
CA PHE A 384 76.07 35.94 -1.70
C PHE A 384 75.44 35.65 -3.06
#